data_AF-Q1LI04-F1
#
_entry.id   AF-Q1LI04-F1
#
_cell.length_a   1.000
_cell.length_b   1.000
_cell.length_c   1.000
_cell.angle_alpha   90.00
_cell.angle_beta   90.00
_cell.angle_gamma   90.00
#
_symmetry.space_group_name_H-M   'P 1'
#
loop_
_entity.id
_entity.type
_entity.pdbx_description
1 polymer ?
#
loop_
_entity_poly.entity_id
_entity_poly.type
_entity_poly.pdbx_seq_one_letter_code
_entity_poly.pdbx_strand_id
1 'polypeptide(L)'
;MLEFVVERLISLLGPIATLSKDRRELKDRALQAISLALLETKLYYRDRTRGIERSLDREAQLAKIWAEAAIPLRHIDAELAMICERKSDFWTGPDNWSSVRVKQLGIQLEDVTRAYRLIAMPLLMRRQSKNTQG
;
A
#
# COMPACT_ATOMS: atom_id res chain seq x y z
N MET A 1 35.84 -32.28 -7.36
CA MET A 1 34.76 -32.07 -6.37
C MET A 1 34.50 -30.58 -6.13
N LEU A 2 35.53 -29.77 -5.85
CA LEU A 2 35.41 -28.31 -5.70
C LEU A 2 34.91 -27.57 -6.95
N GLU A 3 35.41 -27.93 -8.14
CA GLU A 3 34.97 -27.31 -9.40
C GLU A 3 33.47 -27.50 -9.66
N PHE A 4 32.96 -28.71 -9.43
CA PHE A 4 31.52 -29.00 -9.54
C PHE A 4 30.68 -28.14 -8.59
N VAL A 5 31.15 -27.91 -7.37
CA VAL A 5 30.45 -27.05 -6.40
C VAL A 5 30.48 -25.59 -6.87
N VAL A 6 31.62 -25.12 -7.38
CA VAL A 6 31.76 -23.74 -7.87
C VAL A 6 30.89 -23.50 -9.12
N GLU A 7 30.87 -24.41 -10.08
CA GLU A 7 30.01 -24.32 -11.28
C GLU A 7 28.52 -24.29 -10.91
N ARG A 8 28.11 -25.13 -9.95
CA ARG A 8 26.74 -25.11 -9.43
C ARG A 8 26.40 -23.78 -8.78
N LEU A 9 27.28 -23.21 -7.96
CA LEU A 9 27.07 -21.90 -7.34
C LEU A 9 26.97 -20.78 -8.38
N ILE A 10 27.85 -20.78 -9.38
CA ILE A 10 27.82 -19.80 -10.49
C ILE A 10 26.50 -19.91 -11.27
N SER A 11 26.03 -21.14 -11.54
CA SER A 11 24.77 -21.37 -12.25
C SER A 11 23.54 -20.82 -11.52
N LEU A 12 23.62 -20.66 -10.19
CA LEU A 12 22.54 -20.11 -9.35
C LEU A 12 22.53 -18.58 -9.31
N LEU A 13 23.65 -17.91 -9.60
CA LEU A 13 23.75 -16.44 -9.52
C LEU A 13 22.76 -15.74 -10.46
N GLY A 14 22.61 -16.23 -11.69
CA GLY A 14 21.68 -15.68 -12.68
C GLY A 14 20.21 -15.75 -12.20
N PRO A 15 19.68 -16.95 -11.90
CA PRO A 15 18.32 -17.10 -11.37
C PRO A 15 18.06 -16.30 -10.08
N ILE A 16 19.03 -16.25 -9.16
CA ILE A 16 18.90 -15.46 -7.92
C ILE A 16 18.81 -13.96 -8.23
N ALA A 17 19.64 -13.45 -9.14
CA ALA A 17 19.59 -12.06 -9.55
C ALA A 17 18.23 -11.71 -10.18
N THR A 18 17.72 -12.54 -11.08
CA THR A 18 16.39 -12.34 -11.70
C THR A 18 15.28 -12.34 -10.66
N LEU A 19 15.23 -13.33 -9.76
CA LEU A 19 14.23 -13.40 -8.70
C LEU A 19 14.26 -12.16 -7.78
N SER A 20 15.46 -11.66 -7.48
CA SER A 20 15.62 -10.45 -6.66
C SER A 20 15.10 -9.19 -7.36
N LYS A 21 15.27 -9.10 -8.68
CA LYS A 21 14.76 -8.01 -9.52
C LYS A 21 13.23 -8.06 -9.59
N ASP A 22 12.65 -9.22 -9.88
CA ASP A 22 11.20 -9.40 -9.97
C ASP A 22 10.51 -9.03 -8.66
N ARG A 23 11.08 -9.44 -7.52
CA ARG A 23 10.57 -9.09 -6.19
C ARG A 23 10.63 -7.58 -5.94
N ARG A 24 11.68 -6.89 -6.41
CA ARG A 24 11.81 -5.43 -6.29
C ARG A 24 10.77 -4.72 -7.13
N GLU A 25 10.60 -5.12 -8.39
CA GLU A 25 9.61 -4.53 -9.28
C GLU A 25 8.18 -4.73 -8.76
N LEU A 26 7.85 -5.93 -8.27
CA LEU A 26 6.56 -6.21 -7.63
C LEU A 26 6.31 -5.28 -6.44
N LYS A 27 7.35 -5.08 -5.61
CA LYS A 27 7.28 -4.17 -4.46
C LYS A 27 7.04 -2.73 -4.89
N ASP A 28 7.79 -2.25 -5.88
CA ASP A 28 7.67 -0.87 -6.35
C ASP A 28 6.29 -0.61 -6.98
N ARG A 29 5.77 -1.53 -7.78
CA ARG A 29 4.42 -1.42 -8.36
C ARG A 29 3.33 -1.33 -7.29
N ALA A 30 3.41 -2.17 -6.25
CA ALA A 30 2.45 -2.13 -5.16
C ALA A 30 2.52 -0.82 -4.37
N LEU A 31 3.72 -0.33 -4.06
CA LEU A 31 3.93 0.92 -3.35
C LEU A 31 3.45 2.13 -4.17
N GLN A 32 3.67 2.12 -5.49
CA GLN A 32 3.16 3.15 -6.39
C GLN A 32 1.62 3.19 -6.38
N ALA A 33 0.96 2.03 -6.50
CA ALA A 33 -0.49 1.95 -6.56
C ALA A 33 -1.17 2.49 -5.29
N ILE A 34 -0.72 2.06 -4.09
CA ILE A 34 -1.26 2.59 -2.83
C ILE A 34 -0.87 4.05 -2.60
N SER A 35 0.32 4.48 -3.01
CA SER A 35 0.73 5.88 -2.91
C SER A 35 -0.20 6.78 -3.74
N LEU A 36 -0.58 6.35 -4.94
CA LEU A 36 -1.54 7.05 -5.79
C LEU A 36 -2.92 7.12 -5.10
N ALA A 37 -3.43 5.99 -4.62
CA ALA A 37 -4.72 5.92 -3.91
C ALA A 37 -4.78 6.89 -2.70
N LEU A 38 -3.69 6.91 -1.91
CA LEU A 38 -3.54 7.82 -0.78
C LEU A 38 -3.49 9.29 -1.21
N LEU A 39 -2.73 9.60 -2.26
CA LEU A 39 -2.61 10.97 -2.76
C LEU A 39 -3.94 11.49 -3.28
N GLU A 40 -4.62 10.75 -4.14
CA GLU A 40 -5.91 11.13 -4.71
C GLU A 40 -6.97 11.33 -3.62
N THR A 41 -6.97 10.45 -2.60
CA THR A 41 -7.88 10.60 -1.46
C THR A 41 -7.60 11.87 -0.65
N LYS A 42 -6.32 12.23 -0.44
CA LYS A 42 -5.94 13.48 0.24
C LYS A 42 -6.34 14.70 -0.58
N LEU A 43 -6.16 14.66 -1.90
CA LEU A 43 -6.56 15.74 -2.79
C LEU A 43 -8.08 15.92 -2.77
N TYR A 44 -8.84 14.82 -2.79
CA TYR A 44 -10.29 14.85 -2.63
C TYR A 44 -10.72 15.53 -1.33
N TYR A 45 -10.19 15.10 -0.18
CA TYR A 45 -10.54 15.74 1.09
C TYR A 45 -10.07 17.20 1.20
N ARG A 46 -8.89 17.55 0.66
CA ARG A 46 -8.43 18.95 0.56
C ARG A 46 -9.41 19.81 -0.24
N ASP A 47 -9.92 19.28 -1.34
CA ASP A 47 -10.86 20.02 -2.18
C ASP A 47 -12.20 20.21 -1.45
N ARG A 48 -12.68 19.18 -0.74
CA ARG A 48 -13.86 19.27 0.12
C ARG A 48 -13.70 20.34 1.22
N THR A 49 -12.53 20.43 1.87
CA THR A 49 -12.28 21.46 2.89
C THR A 49 -12.17 22.87 2.31
N ARG A 50 -11.90 23.02 1.01
CA ARG A 50 -11.93 24.30 0.28
C ARG A 50 -13.33 24.69 -0.21
N GLY A 51 -14.36 23.92 0.13
CA GLY A 51 -15.74 24.18 -0.28
C GLY A 51 -16.11 23.61 -1.65
N ILE A 52 -15.24 22.81 -2.29
CA ILE A 52 -15.61 22.09 -3.52
C ILE A 52 -16.67 21.04 -3.17
N GLU A 53 -17.75 21.01 -3.94
CA GLU A 53 -18.86 20.08 -3.72
C GLU A 53 -18.43 18.62 -3.88
N ARG A 54 -19.25 17.73 -3.31
CA ARG A 54 -19.05 16.28 -3.38
C ARG A 54 -19.21 15.85 -4.84
N SER A 55 -18.24 15.10 -5.36
CA SER A 55 -18.27 14.60 -6.73
C SER A 55 -18.33 13.07 -6.72
N LEU A 56 -19.46 12.52 -7.15
CA LEU A 56 -19.67 11.06 -7.22
C LEU A 56 -18.72 10.40 -8.22
N ASP A 57 -18.38 11.09 -9.32
CA ASP A 57 -17.41 10.59 -10.30
C ASP A 57 -16.01 10.45 -9.68
N ARG A 58 -15.60 11.41 -8.85
CA ARG A 58 -14.33 11.32 -8.11
C ARG A 58 -14.37 10.20 -7.08
N GLU A 59 -15.48 10.01 -6.38
CA GLU A 59 -15.64 8.89 -5.43
C GLU A 59 -15.56 7.53 -6.15
N ALA A 60 -16.23 7.39 -7.29
CA ALA A 60 -16.13 6.19 -8.13
C ALA A 60 -14.70 5.95 -8.64
N GLN A 61 -13.97 7.01 -9.00
CA GLN A 61 -12.56 6.90 -9.38
C GLN A 61 -11.68 6.47 -8.21
N LEU A 62 -11.93 7.01 -7.00
CA LEU A 62 -11.24 6.55 -5.79
C LEU A 62 -11.50 5.07 -5.53
N ALA A 63 -12.74 4.60 -5.66
CA ALA A 63 -13.07 3.18 -5.52
C ALA A 63 -12.21 2.32 -6.46
N LYS A 64 -12.12 2.67 -7.74
CA LYS A 64 -11.29 1.94 -8.73
C LYS A 64 -9.81 1.92 -8.35
N ILE A 65 -9.23 3.07 -8.02
CA ILE A 65 -7.80 3.16 -7.67
C ILE A 65 -7.49 2.35 -6.40
N TRP A 66 -8.39 2.36 -5.40
CA TRP A 66 -8.22 1.54 -4.20
C TRP A 66 -8.31 0.03 -4.49
N ALA A 67 -9.21 -0.40 -5.38
CA ALA A 67 -9.31 -1.80 -5.82
C ALA A 67 -8.05 -2.23 -6.59
N GLU A 68 -7.58 -1.39 -7.51
CA GLU A 68 -6.34 -1.63 -8.28
C GLU A 68 -5.13 -1.75 -7.35
N ALA A 69 -5.05 -0.93 -6.29
CA ALA A 69 -3.97 -1.00 -5.32
C ALA A 69 -3.94 -2.32 -4.53
N ALA A 70 -5.10 -2.91 -4.24
CA ALA A 70 -5.18 -4.17 -3.48
C ALA A 70 -4.52 -5.35 -4.22
N ILE A 71 -4.58 -5.38 -5.55
CA ILE A 71 -4.12 -6.49 -6.39
C ILE A 71 -2.60 -6.77 -6.22
N PRO A 72 -1.68 -5.82 -6.46
CA PRO A 72 -0.25 -6.08 -6.28
C PRO A 72 0.13 -6.18 -4.79
N LEU A 73 -0.62 -5.52 -3.90
CA LEU A 73 -0.36 -5.53 -2.46
C LEU A 73 -0.52 -6.92 -1.83
N ARG A 74 -1.41 -7.77 -2.34
CA ARG A 74 -1.62 -9.14 -1.81
C ARG A 74 -0.35 -9.98 -1.76
N HIS A 75 0.64 -9.67 -2.60
CA HIS A 75 1.92 -10.39 -2.67
C HIS A 75 2.96 -9.90 -1.65
N ILE A 76 2.70 -8.78 -0.97
CA ILE A 76 3.64 -8.11 -0.06
C ILE A 76 3.05 -8.05 1.35
N ASP A 77 1.80 -7.65 1.46
CA ASP A 77 1.07 -7.49 2.71
C ASP A 77 -0.43 -7.75 2.45
N ALA A 78 -0.88 -8.95 2.80
CA ALA A 78 -2.25 -9.39 2.57
C ALA A 78 -3.28 -8.64 3.43
N GLU A 79 -2.89 -8.22 4.63
CA GLU A 79 -3.77 -7.44 5.51
C GLU A 79 -4.01 -6.05 4.91
N LEU A 80 -2.93 -5.38 4.48
CA LEU A 80 -3.03 -4.07 3.84
C LEU A 80 -3.76 -4.15 2.49
N ALA A 81 -3.62 -5.26 1.74
CA ALA A 81 -4.42 -5.51 0.54
C ALA A 81 -5.93 -5.54 0.84
N MET A 82 -6.34 -6.28 1.89
CA MET A 82 -7.74 -6.36 2.32
C MET A 82 -8.26 -5.01 2.84
N ILE A 83 -7.41 -4.22 3.50
CA ILE A 83 -7.74 -2.84 3.88
C ILE A 83 -7.99 -1.98 2.64
N CYS A 84 -7.17 -2.09 1.60
CA CYS A 84 -7.38 -1.37 0.33
C CYS A 84 -8.69 -1.79 -0.35
N GLU A 85 -9.01 -3.09 -0.37
CA GLU A 85 -10.27 -3.61 -0.91
C GLU A 85 -11.48 -3.04 -0.16
N ARG A 86 -11.49 -3.10 1.19
CA ARG A 86 -12.56 -2.49 1.99
C ARG A 86 -12.67 -0.98 1.80
N LYS A 87 -11.55 -0.31 1.55
CA LYS A 87 -11.53 1.12 1.27
C LYS A 87 -12.06 1.43 -0.13
N SER A 88 -11.90 0.52 -1.10
CA SER A 88 -12.61 0.57 -2.37
C SER A 88 -14.12 0.49 -2.15
N ASP A 89 -14.59 -0.50 -1.39
CA ASP A 89 -16.01 -0.66 -1.06
C ASP A 89 -16.59 0.57 -0.36
N PHE A 90 -15.82 1.18 0.55
CA PHE A 90 -16.20 2.44 1.18
C PHE A 90 -16.52 3.53 0.15
N TRP A 91 -15.69 3.69 -0.88
CA TRP A 91 -15.87 4.72 -1.89
C TRP A 91 -17.03 4.46 -2.85
N THR A 92 -17.56 3.23 -2.91
CA THR A 92 -18.78 2.94 -3.68
C THR A 92 -20.05 3.54 -3.07
N GLY A 93 -20.01 3.84 -1.77
CA GLY A 93 -21.13 4.47 -1.06
C GLY A 93 -20.75 4.88 0.36
N PRO A 94 -20.02 5.99 0.55
CA PRO A 94 -19.51 6.41 1.85
C PRO A 94 -20.59 6.59 2.93
N ASP A 95 -21.80 6.99 2.53
CA ASP A 95 -22.92 7.24 3.43
C ASP A 95 -23.44 5.97 4.12
N ASN A 96 -23.12 4.79 3.56
CA ASN A 96 -23.52 3.49 4.11
C ASN A 96 -22.57 2.99 5.23
N TRP A 97 -21.52 3.76 5.55
CA TRP A 97 -20.47 3.35 6.47
C TRP A 97 -20.50 4.19 7.75
N SER A 98 -20.64 3.52 8.89
CA SER A 98 -20.51 4.18 10.19
C SER A 98 -19.04 4.47 10.52
N SER A 99 -18.78 5.59 11.19
CA SER A 99 -17.44 5.96 11.65
C SER A 99 -16.81 4.90 12.56
N VAL A 100 -17.63 4.21 13.37
CA VAL A 100 -17.21 3.08 14.21
C VAL A 100 -16.69 1.92 13.35
N ARG A 101 -17.44 1.54 12.30
CA ARG A 101 -17.05 0.46 11.38
C ARG A 101 -15.79 0.81 10.60
N VAL A 102 -15.68 2.04 10.11
CA VAL A 102 -14.50 2.56 9.42
C VAL A 102 -13.24 2.44 10.30
N LYS A 103 -13.36 2.79 11.58
CA LYS A 103 -12.26 2.68 12.55
C LYS A 103 -11.91 1.23 12.88
N GLN A 104 -12.90 0.39 13.15
CA GLN A 104 -12.68 -1.03 13.47
C GLN A 104 -12.00 -1.80 12.34
N LEU A 105 -12.30 -1.46 11.09
CA LEU A 105 -11.73 -2.11 9.92
C LEU A 105 -10.37 -1.52 9.49
N GLY A 106 -9.86 -0.50 10.19
CA GLY A 106 -8.56 0.12 9.89
C GLY A 106 -8.51 0.87 8.56
N ILE A 107 -9.68 1.23 7.98
CA ILE A 107 -9.74 1.89 6.66
C ILE A 107 -9.68 3.43 6.76
N GLN A 108 -9.41 4.00 7.94
CA GLN A 108 -9.14 5.43 8.08
C GLN A 108 -7.90 5.81 7.27
N LEU A 109 -7.92 6.97 6.61
CA LEU A 109 -6.84 7.38 5.72
C LEU A 109 -5.48 7.45 6.44
N GLU A 110 -5.50 7.87 7.70
CA GLU A 110 -4.33 7.98 8.57
C GLU A 110 -3.74 6.61 8.90
N ASP A 111 -4.58 5.62 9.19
CA ASP A 111 -4.15 4.26 9.52
C ASP A 111 -3.53 3.58 8.30
N VAL A 112 -4.18 3.68 7.14
CA VAL A 112 -3.62 3.17 5.88
C VAL A 112 -2.32 3.89 5.51
N THR A 113 -2.23 5.21 5.73
CA THR A 113 -0.98 5.98 5.52
C THR A 113 0.13 5.48 6.45
N ARG A 114 -0.18 5.14 7.71
CA ARG A 114 0.79 4.60 8.66
C ARG A 114 1.29 3.23 8.20
N ALA A 115 0.40 2.32 7.84
CA ALA A 115 0.73 1.00 7.33
C ALA A 115 1.61 1.08 6.07
N TYR A 116 1.23 1.92 5.10
CA TYR A 116 2.02 2.19 3.90
C TYR A 116 3.46 2.63 4.24
N ARG A 117 3.63 3.58 5.17
CA ARG A 117 4.96 4.10 5.54
C ARG A 117 5.87 3.04 6.17
N LEU A 118 5.32 2.09 6.92
CA LEU A 118 6.09 0.99 7.50
C LEU A 118 6.73 0.10 6.42
N ILE A 119 6.01 -0.12 5.31
CA ILE A 119 6.46 -0.97 4.20
C ILE A 119 7.39 -0.20 3.25
N ALA A 120 7.06 1.07 2.98
CA ALA A 120 7.80 1.95 2.07
C ALA A 120 9.13 2.43 2.66
N MET A 121 9.18 2.71 3.97
CA MET A 121 10.33 3.34 4.64
C MET A 121 10.75 2.62 5.94
N PRO A 122 11.12 1.33 5.89
CA PRO A 122 11.35 0.53 7.09
C PRO A 122 12.52 1.02 7.97
N LEU A 123 13.54 1.66 7.37
CA LEU A 123 14.71 2.13 8.11
C LEU A 123 14.47 3.44 8.90
N LEU A 124 13.54 4.28 8.45
CA LEU A 124 13.23 5.56 9.11
C LEU A 124 12.38 5.36 10.38
N MET A 125 11.50 4.38 10.39
CA MET A 125 10.59 4.10 11.52
C MET A 125 11.29 3.42 12.71
N ARG A 126 12.31 2.58 12.46
CA ARG A 126 13.12 1.94 13.53
C ARG A 126 13.88 2.94 14.41
N ARG A 127 14.21 4.13 13.90
CA ARG A 127 14.88 5.20 14.67
C ARG A 127 13.91 5.94 15.59
N GLN A 128 12.65 6.12 15.21
CA GLN A 128 11.69 6.87 16.05
C GLN A 128 11.25 6.09 17.31
N SER A 129 11.18 4.76 17.23
CA SER A 129 10.90 3.91 18.40
C SER A 129 12.04 3.89 19.44
N LYS A 130 13.28 4.21 19.04
CA LYS A 130 14.42 4.27 19.97
C LYS A 130 14.53 5.61 20.72
N ASN A 131 13.99 6.69 20.14
CA ASN A 131 14.04 8.03 20.74
C ASN A 131 12.87 8.35 21.67
N THR A 132 11.87 7.48 21.78
CA THR A 132 10.70 7.64 22.67
C THR A 132 10.80 6.82 23.97
N GLN A 133 11.94 6.16 24.19
CA GLN A 133 12.26 5.41 25.42
C GLN A 133 13.51 5.97 26.14
N GLY A 134 13.88 7.24 25.85
CA GLY A 134 15.02 7.93 26.47
C GLY A 134 14.58 9.17 27.20
#